data_AF-A0ABD7IKW4-F1
#
_entry.id   AF-A0ABD7IKW4-F1
#
_cell.length_a   1.000
_cell.length_b   1.000
_cell.length_c   1.000
_cell.angle_alpha   90.00
_cell.angle_beta   90.00
_cell.angle_gamma   90.00
#
_symmetry.space_group_name_H-M   'P 1'
#
loop_
_entity.id
_entity.type
_entity.pdbx_description
1 polymer ?
#
loop_
_entity_poly.entity_id
_entity_poly.type
_entity_poly.pdbx_seq_one_letter_code
_entity_poly.pdbx_strand_id
1 'polypeptide(L)'
;MSFLDRLKGMLHALNSTEASTETTAASTEEAAPRAITAQRADTLATNQTEALILVHHLDQAGNTLQPADMIAGTIGEEIHLPAVSIAGYHLVNIDGLTRWFTKPQASITLTYERQAGQPVWMYAYDIDRRELIGRPTMYRGKLGTPYEVSAPTVAGFKLLRSVGDVTGEYTTTSKTVLFFYRNENWQQTDLSTGFIQINHETAVYPYPGATTTNYLTKLQPGSTYKTYMRVRLVTHETWYAIGDDQWIPETHLQLTTGDQLLLKLPAGYRVQNQRPVRQTGIVSFVPGKQVHTYIEPYGRYLATVTHGDQVNLIERLADDNGVVWYCLQDQGYLPGRYLTQLDPPFA
;
A
#
# COMPACT_ATOMS: atom_id res chain seq x y z
N MET A 1 3.28 -27.05 1.53
CA MET A 1 3.99 -28.32 1.21
C MET A 1 3.46 -28.81 -0.11
N SER A 2 4.35 -29.00 -1.08
CA SER A 2 3.99 -29.26 -2.46
C SER A 2 3.44 -30.68 -2.61
N PHE A 3 2.46 -30.88 -3.51
CA PHE A 3 2.02 -32.21 -3.93
C PHE A 3 3.20 -33.10 -4.37
N LEU A 4 4.27 -32.48 -4.90
CA LEU A 4 5.52 -33.14 -5.27
C LEU A 4 6.28 -33.74 -4.05
N ASP A 5 6.15 -33.14 -2.86
CA ASP A 5 6.78 -33.68 -1.64
C ASP A 5 6.05 -34.94 -1.15
N ARG A 6 4.71 -35.00 -1.31
CA ARG A 6 3.91 -36.20 -1.00
C ARG A 6 4.17 -37.34 -2.00
N LEU A 7 4.34 -37.01 -3.29
CA LEU A 7 4.65 -38.00 -4.32
C LEU A 7 6.04 -38.63 -4.11
N LYS A 8 7.04 -37.82 -3.74
CA LYS A 8 8.38 -38.33 -3.35
C LYS A 8 8.34 -39.25 -2.13
N GLY A 9 7.52 -38.92 -1.13
CA GLY A 9 7.33 -39.76 0.06
C GLY A 9 6.70 -41.12 -0.26
N MET A 10 5.71 -41.15 -1.15
CA MET A 10 5.06 -42.41 -1.57
C MET A 10 6.00 -43.30 -2.40
N LEU A 11 6.85 -42.72 -3.24
CA LEU A 11 7.85 -43.47 -4.02
C LEU A 11 8.97 -44.05 -3.15
N HIS A 12 9.34 -43.38 -2.05
CA HIS A 12 10.33 -43.93 -1.09
C HIS A 12 9.78 -45.09 -0.26
N ALA A 13 8.50 -45.06 0.12
CA ALA A 13 7.87 -46.14 0.89
C ALA A 13 7.74 -47.45 0.11
N LEU A 14 7.70 -47.39 -1.22
CA LEU A 14 7.69 -48.56 -2.11
C LEU A 14 9.08 -49.21 -2.27
N ASN A 15 10.15 -48.56 -1.84
CA ASN A 15 11.52 -49.07 -1.90
C ASN A 15 12.01 -49.72 -0.58
N SER A 16 11.18 -49.77 0.47
CA SER A 16 11.60 -50.25 1.80
C SER A 16 10.68 -51.33 2.38
N THR A 17 10.78 -52.54 1.82
CA THR A 17 10.48 -53.84 2.44
C THR A 17 11.03 -54.89 1.46
N GLU A 18 11.98 -55.77 1.74
CA GLU A 18 12.29 -56.52 2.96
C GLU A 18 13.81 -56.82 3.04
N ALA A 19 14.38 -56.79 4.25
CA ALA A 19 15.45 -57.70 4.71
C ALA A 19 15.82 -57.41 6.18
N SER A 20 15.33 -58.22 7.12
CA SER A 20 16.08 -58.56 8.34
C SER A 20 15.58 -59.90 8.88
N THR A 21 16.37 -60.94 8.64
CA THR A 21 16.28 -62.27 9.24
C THR A 21 16.98 -62.29 10.61
N GLU A 22 16.41 -63.06 11.53
CA GLU A 22 17.02 -63.46 12.80
C GLU A 22 18.14 -64.50 12.62
N THR A 23 18.93 -64.61 13.68
CA THR A 23 20.29 -65.14 13.83
C THR A 23 20.43 -66.68 13.90
N THR A 24 21.42 -67.17 13.14
CA THR A 24 22.44 -68.24 13.34
C THR A 24 22.29 -69.33 14.42
N ALA A 25 22.52 -70.60 14.02
CA ALA A 25 23.45 -71.55 14.70
C ALA A 25 23.87 -72.72 13.78
N ALA A 26 25.10 -73.21 14.02
CA ALA A 26 26.01 -74.05 13.23
C ALA A 26 25.62 -75.52 12.94
N SER A 27 26.20 -76.08 11.86
CA SER A 27 27.11 -77.26 11.92
C SER A 27 27.68 -77.66 10.54
N THR A 28 28.95 -78.04 10.54
CA THR A 28 29.85 -78.46 9.45
C THR A 28 29.55 -79.87 8.93
N GLU A 29 29.60 -80.12 7.61
CA GLU A 29 30.14 -81.38 7.04
C GLU A 29 30.50 -81.25 5.54
N GLU A 30 31.49 -82.03 5.15
CA GLU A 30 32.33 -81.99 3.95
C GLU A 30 31.89 -83.03 2.90
N ALA A 31 31.83 -82.68 1.60
CA ALA A 31 31.96 -83.64 0.48
C ALA A 31 32.16 -82.94 -0.88
N ALA A 32 33.15 -83.39 -1.65
CA ALA A 32 33.57 -82.89 -2.96
C ALA A 32 32.77 -83.50 -4.16
N PRO A 33 33.06 -83.18 -5.44
CA PRO A 33 32.12 -82.53 -6.36
C PRO A 33 31.44 -83.48 -7.37
N ARG A 34 30.33 -83.05 -7.97
CA ARG A 34 29.81 -83.63 -9.23
C ARG A 34 29.71 -82.55 -10.29
N ALA A 35 30.51 -82.70 -11.34
CA ALA A 35 30.42 -81.93 -12.56
C ALA A 35 29.10 -82.21 -13.27
N ILE A 36 28.34 -81.17 -13.60
CA ILE A 36 27.28 -81.22 -14.60
C ILE A 36 27.56 -80.13 -15.63
N THR A 37 27.80 -80.63 -16.84
CA THR A 37 27.90 -80.03 -18.16
C THR A 37 27.30 -78.64 -18.32
N ALA A 38 28.09 -77.72 -18.86
CA ALA A 38 27.64 -76.41 -19.32
C ALA A 38 26.59 -76.56 -20.43
N GLN A 39 25.32 -76.35 -20.07
CA GLN A 39 24.25 -76.12 -21.01
C GLN A 39 24.47 -74.74 -21.64
N ARG A 40 24.59 -74.73 -22.97
CA ARG A 40 24.70 -73.55 -23.82
C ARG A 40 23.68 -72.49 -23.38
N ALA A 41 24.15 -71.29 -23.07
CA ALA A 41 23.30 -70.13 -22.86
C ALA A 41 22.55 -69.85 -24.17
N ASP A 42 21.27 -70.23 -24.21
CA ASP A 42 20.33 -69.59 -25.12
C ASP A 42 20.23 -68.13 -24.70
N THR A 43 20.78 -67.26 -25.54
CA THR A 43 20.50 -65.83 -25.50
C THR A 43 18.99 -65.64 -25.57
N LEU A 44 18.38 -65.23 -24.46
CA LEU A 44 17.00 -64.77 -24.39
C LEU A 44 16.79 -63.68 -25.45
N ALA A 45 16.02 -63.97 -26.48
CA ALA A 45 15.46 -62.94 -27.34
C ALA A 45 14.50 -62.11 -26.49
N THR A 46 14.97 -60.97 -26.00
CA THR A 46 14.10 -59.93 -25.43
C THR A 46 13.10 -59.53 -26.50
N ASN A 47 11.81 -59.86 -26.28
CA ASN A 47 10.72 -59.33 -27.08
C ASN A 47 10.70 -57.80 -26.96
N GLN A 48 11.38 -57.12 -27.87
CA GLN A 48 11.37 -55.67 -28.00
C GLN A 48 10.15 -55.24 -28.81
N THR A 49 8.96 -55.52 -28.28
CA THR A 49 7.74 -55.00 -28.89
C THR A 49 7.72 -53.49 -28.70
N GLU A 50 7.75 -52.75 -29.81
CA GLU A 50 7.64 -51.29 -29.82
C GLU A 50 6.31 -50.87 -29.16
N ALA A 51 6.39 -49.79 -28.40
CA ALA A 51 5.28 -49.21 -27.68
C ALA A 51 5.24 -47.69 -27.85
N LEU A 52 4.02 -47.15 -27.93
CA LEU A 52 3.76 -45.73 -28.10
C LEU A 52 2.72 -45.25 -27.08
N ILE A 53 3.02 -44.13 -26.42
CA ILE A 53 2.08 -43.44 -25.55
C ILE A 53 1.82 -42.04 -26.08
N LEU A 54 0.54 -41.71 -26.26
CA LEU A 54 0.07 -40.35 -26.52
C LEU A 54 -0.30 -39.67 -25.20
N VAL A 55 0.29 -38.52 -24.91
CA VAL A 55 -0.01 -37.72 -23.73
C VAL A 55 -0.87 -36.54 -24.13
N HIS A 56 -2.14 -36.56 -23.75
CA HIS A 56 -3.10 -35.49 -24.03
C HIS A 56 -3.09 -34.44 -22.92
N HIS A 57 -3.17 -33.17 -23.30
CA HIS A 57 -3.23 -32.04 -22.37
C HIS A 57 -4.57 -31.33 -22.51
N LEU A 58 -5.50 -31.62 -21.60
CA LEU A 58 -6.88 -31.15 -21.68
C LEU A 58 -7.22 -30.20 -20.53
N ASP A 59 -8.09 -29.23 -20.76
CA ASP A 59 -8.73 -28.50 -19.66
C ASP A 59 -9.87 -29.31 -19.02
N GLN A 60 -10.46 -28.79 -17.95
CA GLN A 60 -11.61 -29.41 -17.26
C GLN A 60 -12.85 -29.59 -18.14
N ALA A 61 -12.96 -28.88 -19.27
CA ALA A 61 -14.05 -29.03 -20.24
C ALA A 61 -13.71 -30.00 -21.38
N GLY A 62 -12.51 -30.59 -21.37
CA GLY A 62 -12.04 -31.52 -22.39
C GLY A 62 -11.39 -30.84 -23.61
N ASN A 63 -11.19 -29.52 -23.59
CA ASN A 63 -10.53 -28.83 -24.69
C ASN A 63 -9.02 -29.08 -24.65
N THR A 64 -8.42 -29.32 -25.81
CA THR A 64 -6.97 -29.50 -25.93
C THR A 64 -6.24 -28.16 -25.73
N LEU A 65 -5.29 -28.13 -24.79
CA LEU A 65 -4.51 -26.93 -24.44
C LEU A 65 -3.21 -26.80 -25.24
N GLN A 66 -2.63 -27.93 -25.67
CA GLN A 66 -1.45 -28.00 -26.52
C GLN A 66 -1.46 -29.33 -27.29
N PRO A 67 -0.68 -29.48 -28.37
CA PRO A 67 -0.53 -30.75 -29.07
C PRO A 67 -0.16 -31.88 -28.11
N ALA A 68 -0.62 -33.10 -28.43
CA ALA A 68 -0.28 -34.27 -27.63
C ALA A 68 1.21 -34.59 -27.78
N ASP A 69 1.88 -34.90 -26.66
CA ASP A 69 3.24 -35.42 -26.69
C ASP A 69 3.23 -36.90 -27.04
N MET A 70 4.32 -37.37 -27.66
CA MET A 70 4.48 -38.76 -28.08
C MET A 70 5.72 -39.36 -27.41
N ILE A 71 5.51 -40.42 -26.64
CA ILE A 71 6.58 -41.15 -25.95
C ILE A 71 6.68 -42.54 -26.58
N ALA A 72 7.79 -42.83 -27.23
CA ALA A 72 8.09 -44.14 -27.80
C ALA A 72 9.06 -44.92 -26.91
N GLY A 73 8.94 -46.24 -26.90
CA GLY A 73 9.83 -47.14 -26.17
C GLY A 73 9.51 -48.59 -26.47
N THR A 74 9.95 -49.49 -25.61
CA THR A 74 9.64 -50.94 -25.69
C THR A 74 8.87 -51.42 -24.47
N ILE A 75 8.04 -52.45 -24.63
CA ILE A 75 7.30 -53.03 -23.49
C ILE A 75 8.27 -53.45 -22.38
N GLY A 76 8.00 -53.00 -21.15
CA GLY A 76 8.85 -53.21 -19.96
C GLY A 76 9.83 -52.08 -19.67
N GLU A 77 10.04 -51.15 -20.60
CA GLU A 77 10.86 -49.95 -20.39
C GLU A 77 10.13 -48.92 -19.51
N GLU A 78 10.89 -48.13 -18.74
CA GLU A 78 10.36 -47.10 -17.83
C GLU A 78 9.94 -45.83 -18.61
N ILE A 79 8.75 -45.32 -18.30
CA ILE A 79 8.18 -44.14 -18.95
C ILE A 79 8.69 -42.87 -18.28
N HIS A 80 9.14 -41.92 -19.09
CA HIS A 80 9.54 -40.59 -18.65
C HIS A 80 8.58 -39.56 -19.24
N LEU A 81 7.76 -38.94 -18.39
CA LEU A 81 6.81 -37.92 -18.84
C LEU A 81 7.54 -36.63 -19.27
N PRO A 82 7.03 -35.93 -20.30
CA PRO A 82 7.49 -34.59 -20.67
C PRO A 82 7.12 -33.56 -19.59
N ALA A 83 7.55 -32.31 -19.80
CA ALA A 83 7.22 -31.22 -18.89
C ALA A 83 5.69 -31.01 -18.80
N VAL A 84 5.14 -31.21 -17.61
CA VAL A 84 3.69 -31.11 -17.34
C VAL A 84 3.23 -29.70 -16.97
N SER A 85 4.03 -28.66 -17.26
CA SER A 85 3.70 -27.27 -16.89
C SER A 85 3.15 -26.52 -18.08
N ILE A 86 1.92 -26.01 -17.95
CA ILE A 86 1.26 -25.14 -18.93
C ILE A 86 1.05 -23.77 -18.28
N ALA A 87 1.51 -22.71 -18.96
CA ALA A 87 1.39 -21.33 -18.46
C ALA A 87 -0.08 -20.96 -18.20
N GLY A 88 -0.36 -20.46 -16.99
CA GLY A 88 -1.71 -20.08 -16.59
C GLY A 88 -2.62 -21.23 -16.16
N TYR A 89 -2.09 -22.45 -16.02
CA TYR A 89 -2.84 -23.63 -15.57
C TYR A 89 -2.15 -24.37 -14.40
N HIS A 90 -2.93 -25.13 -13.65
CA HIS A 90 -2.49 -26.11 -12.67
C HIS A 90 -2.90 -27.51 -13.13
N LEU A 91 -2.00 -28.49 -13.09
CA LEU A 91 -2.35 -29.88 -13.30
C LEU A 91 -3.19 -30.37 -12.11
N VAL A 92 -4.40 -30.86 -12.36
CA VAL A 92 -5.34 -31.28 -11.32
C VAL A 92 -5.67 -32.77 -11.37
N ASN A 93 -5.47 -33.43 -12.52
CA ASN A 93 -5.68 -34.87 -12.65
C ASN A 93 -4.74 -35.49 -13.69
N ILE A 94 -4.39 -36.75 -13.47
CA ILE A 94 -3.65 -37.58 -14.42
C ILE A 94 -4.39 -38.92 -14.54
N ASP A 95 -4.79 -39.28 -15.75
CA ASP A 95 -5.42 -40.56 -16.06
C ASP A 95 -4.54 -41.41 -16.98
N GLY A 96 -4.56 -42.73 -16.78
CA GLY A 96 -3.78 -43.69 -17.59
C GLY A 96 -2.28 -43.78 -17.27
N LEU A 97 -1.79 -43.13 -16.21
CA LEU A 97 -0.36 -43.15 -15.87
C LEU A 97 0.11 -44.54 -15.42
N THR A 98 1.12 -45.07 -16.10
CA THR A 98 1.87 -46.27 -15.71
C THR A 98 3.36 -45.94 -15.56
N ARG A 99 4.08 -46.73 -14.78
CA ARG A 99 5.53 -46.59 -14.64
C ARG A 99 6.29 -47.18 -15.83
N TRP A 100 5.76 -48.23 -16.44
CA TRP A 100 6.37 -48.92 -17.58
C TRP A 100 5.44 -48.98 -18.78
N PHE A 101 5.99 -49.16 -19.97
CA PHE A 101 5.22 -49.52 -21.15
C PHE A 101 4.63 -50.92 -20.98
N THR A 102 3.30 -51.02 -20.96
CA THR A 102 2.57 -52.29 -20.74
C THR A 102 1.83 -52.78 -21.97
N LYS A 103 1.65 -51.92 -22.98
CA LYS A 103 0.90 -52.20 -24.21
C LYS A 103 1.60 -51.53 -25.41
N PRO A 104 1.43 -52.05 -26.64
CA PRO A 104 1.98 -51.42 -27.85
C PRO A 104 1.45 -49.99 -28.08
N GLN A 105 0.22 -49.72 -27.64
CA GLN A 105 -0.40 -48.39 -27.71
C GLN A 105 -1.17 -48.11 -26.42
N ALA A 106 -0.97 -46.92 -25.86
CA ALA A 106 -1.74 -46.41 -24.73
C ALA A 106 -1.85 -44.89 -24.80
N SER A 107 -2.69 -44.32 -23.94
CA SER A 107 -2.84 -42.88 -23.78
C SER A 107 -2.78 -42.48 -22.31
N ILE A 108 -2.21 -41.31 -22.06
CA ILE A 108 -2.21 -40.64 -20.77
C ILE A 108 -2.95 -39.32 -20.96
N THR A 109 -3.87 -38.99 -20.05
CA THR A 109 -4.57 -37.70 -20.09
C THR A 109 -4.17 -36.86 -18.88
N LEU A 110 -3.57 -35.71 -19.15
CA LEU A 110 -3.26 -34.68 -18.16
C LEU A 110 -4.38 -33.64 -18.20
N THR A 111 -5.14 -33.53 -17.11
CA THR A 111 -6.24 -32.55 -17.00
C THR A 111 -5.80 -31.35 -16.18
N TYR A 112 -6.04 -30.16 -16.72
CA TYR A 112 -5.58 -28.89 -16.17
C TYR A 112 -6.74 -27.98 -15.78
N GLU A 113 -6.58 -27.27 -14.66
CA GLU A 113 -7.45 -26.18 -14.24
C GLU A 113 -6.77 -24.83 -14.47
N ARG A 114 -7.48 -23.90 -15.11
CA ARG A 114 -6.99 -22.54 -15.30
C ARG A 114 -6.82 -21.82 -13.96
N GLN A 115 -5.66 -21.22 -13.76
CA GLN A 115 -5.27 -20.55 -12.51
C GLN A 115 -6.24 -19.42 -12.15
N ALA A 116 -6.36 -19.10 -10.86
CA ALA A 116 -7.02 -17.88 -10.43
C ALA A 116 -6.16 -16.66 -10.80
N GLY A 117 -6.79 -15.61 -11.32
CA GLY A 117 -6.14 -14.32 -11.42
C GLY A 117 -6.16 -13.58 -10.08
N GLN A 118 -5.34 -12.55 -9.97
CA GLN A 118 -5.36 -11.64 -8.82
C GLN A 118 -6.65 -10.81 -8.81
N PRO A 119 -7.18 -10.47 -7.62
CA PRO A 119 -8.48 -9.83 -7.50
C PRO A 119 -8.47 -8.40 -8.05
N VAL A 120 -9.66 -7.95 -8.44
CA VAL A 120 -9.96 -6.54 -8.69
C VAL A 120 -10.69 -6.00 -7.47
N TRP A 121 -10.15 -4.95 -6.86
CA TRP A 121 -10.75 -4.30 -5.71
C TRP A 121 -11.52 -3.06 -6.13
N MET A 122 -12.75 -2.93 -5.64
CA MET A 122 -13.60 -1.77 -5.84
C MET A 122 -13.79 -1.02 -4.53
N TYR A 123 -13.62 0.29 -4.57
CA TYR A 123 -13.80 1.18 -3.43
C TYR A 123 -14.76 2.31 -3.81
N ALA A 124 -15.73 2.58 -2.94
CA ALA A 124 -16.49 3.83 -2.98
C ALA A 124 -15.84 4.82 -2.01
N TYR A 125 -15.59 6.05 -2.46
CA TYR A 125 -14.80 7.03 -1.70
C TYR A 125 -15.52 8.38 -1.68
N ASP A 126 -15.73 8.93 -0.49
CA ASP A 126 -16.21 10.30 -0.30
C ASP A 126 -15.05 11.25 -0.58
N ILE A 127 -15.13 11.99 -1.68
CA ILE A 127 -14.06 12.90 -2.11
C ILE A 127 -13.88 14.08 -1.15
N ASP A 128 -14.95 14.50 -0.47
CA ASP A 128 -14.96 15.71 0.34
C ASP A 128 -14.50 15.41 1.76
N ARG A 129 -14.95 14.30 2.35
CA ARG A 129 -14.49 13.82 3.67
C ARG A 129 -13.19 13.00 3.64
N ARG A 130 -12.74 12.60 2.45
CA ARG A 130 -11.52 11.80 2.23
C ARG A 130 -11.55 10.44 2.94
N GLU A 131 -12.68 9.77 2.88
CA GLU A 131 -12.91 8.49 3.55
C GLU A 131 -13.58 7.47 2.64
N LEU A 132 -13.47 6.20 3.02
CA LEU A 132 -14.19 5.12 2.33
C LEU A 132 -15.66 5.11 2.72
N ILE A 133 -16.51 4.95 1.71
CA ILE A 133 -17.93 4.72 1.92
C ILE A 133 -18.14 3.21 2.03
N GLY A 134 -18.25 2.73 3.26
CA GLY A 134 -18.44 1.32 3.54
C GLY A 134 -17.20 0.46 3.29
N ARG A 135 -17.42 -0.84 3.07
CA ARG A 135 -16.34 -1.83 2.90
C ARG A 135 -15.97 -1.97 1.42
N PRO A 136 -14.69 -2.24 1.09
CA PRO A 136 -14.28 -2.55 -0.28
C PRO A 136 -14.95 -3.83 -0.80
N THR A 137 -15.28 -3.86 -2.09
CA THR A 137 -15.81 -5.05 -2.77
C THR A 137 -14.69 -5.75 -3.54
N MET A 138 -14.58 -7.07 -3.39
CA MET A 138 -13.58 -7.88 -4.09
C MET A 138 -14.23 -8.65 -5.25
N TYR A 139 -13.69 -8.48 -6.44
CA TYR A 139 -14.06 -9.25 -7.64
C TYR A 139 -12.98 -10.29 -7.93
N ARG A 140 -13.39 -11.53 -8.21
CA ARG A 140 -12.52 -12.68 -8.45
C ARG A 140 -12.88 -13.37 -9.77
N GLY A 141 -11.89 -13.92 -10.44
CA GLY A 141 -12.07 -14.73 -11.64
C GLY A 141 -10.82 -15.50 -12.03
N LYS A 142 -10.95 -16.33 -13.06
CA LYS A 142 -9.83 -17.12 -13.59
C LYS A 142 -8.90 -16.22 -14.42
N LEU A 143 -7.62 -16.55 -14.46
CA LEU A 143 -6.60 -15.78 -15.18
C LEU A 143 -6.99 -15.64 -16.66
N GLY A 144 -6.99 -14.42 -17.19
CA GLY A 144 -7.34 -14.10 -18.58
C GLY A 144 -8.85 -14.10 -18.87
N THR A 145 -9.73 -14.25 -17.87
CA THR A 145 -11.17 -14.04 -18.09
C THR A 145 -11.53 -12.56 -17.91
N PRO A 146 -12.55 -12.05 -18.62
CA PRO A 146 -12.97 -10.66 -18.47
C PRO A 146 -13.61 -10.40 -17.10
N TYR A 147 -13.54 -9.15 -16.66
CA TYR A 147 -14.28 -8.60 -15.53
C TYR A 147 -14.98 -7.31 -15.94
N GLU A 148 -16.05 -6.99 -15.23
CA GLU A 148 -16.76 -5.72 -15.30
C GLU A 148 -17.12 -5.29 -13.88
N VAL A 149 -16.82 -4.03 -13.54
CA VAL A 149 -17.08 -3.43 -12.24
C VAL A 149 -17.96 -2.21 -12.44
N SER A 150 -19.15 -2.22 -11.83
CA SER A 150 -20.08 -1.10 -11.86
C SER A 150 -20.05 -0.30 -10.57
N ALA A 151 -20.36 0.99 -10.67
CA ALA A 151 -20.48 1.87 -9.51
C ALA A 151 -21.70 1.47 -8.68
N PRO A 152 -21.56 1.21 -7.36
CA PRO A 152 -22.72 0.95 -6.52
C PRO A 152 -23.59 2.20 -6.35
N THR A 153 -24.89 2.01 -6.18
CA THR A 153 -25.77 3.07 -5.69
C THR A 153 -25.50 3.29 -4.20
N VAL A 154 -25.17 4.52 -3.83
CA VAL A 154 -24.87 4.92 -2.45
C VAL A 154 -25.93 5.92 -2.00
N ALA A 155 -26.72 5.57 -0.98
CA ALA A 155 -27.78 6.43 -0.48
C ALA A 155 -27.21 7.77 0.04
N GLY A 156 -27.80 8.90 -0.39
CA GLY A 156 -27.35 10.24 -0.02
C GLY A 156 -26.16 10.77 -0.82
N PHE A 157 -25.68 10.03 -1.82
CA PHE A 157 -24.48 10.38 -2.60
C PHE A 157 -24.75 10.31 -4.10
N LYS A 158 -24.09 11.20 -4.84
CA LYS A 158 -23.99 11.16 -6.31
C LYS A 158 -22.59 10.73 -6.74
N LEU A 159 -22.52 9.91 -7.77
CA LEU A 159 -21.26 9.53 -8.41
C LEU A 159 -20.70 10.75 -9.16
N LEU A 160 -19.42 11.04 -8.96
CA LEU A 160 -18.71 12.10 -9.69
C LEU A 160 -17.87 11.54 -10.83
N ARG A 161 -17.05 10.53 -10.53
CA ARG A 161 -16.12 9.91 -11.49
C ARG A 161 -15.60 8.57 -10.98
N SER A 162 -15.03 7.78 -11.87
CA SER A 162 -14.22 6.60 -11.56
C SER A 162 -12.75 6.83 -11.88
N VAL A 163 -11.87 6.05 -11.24
CA VAL A 163 -10.44 5.91 -11.58
C VAL A 163 -10.10 4.43 -11.61
N GLY A 164 -9.31 4.02 -12.60
CA GLY A 164 -8.98 2.62 -12.86
C GLY A 164 -9.88 2.01 -13.93
N ASP A 165 -9.47 0.83 -14.41
CA ASP A 165 -10.16 0.15 -15.51
C ASP A 165 -11.39 -0.61 -14.98
N VAL A 166 -12.59 -0.10 -15.29
CA VAL A 166 -13.87 -0.72 -14.92
C VAL A 166 -14.18 -2.00 -15.69
N THR A 167 -13.50 -2.22 -16.82
CA THR A 167 -13.51 -3.46 -17.59
C THR A 167 -12.09 -3.89 -17.88
N GLY A 168 -11.88 -5.19 -18.08
CA GLY A 168 -10.57 -5.73 -18.41
C GLY A 168 -10.52 -7.23 -18.15
N GLU A 169 -9.32 -7.79 -18.02
CA GLU A 169 -9.13 -9.20 -17.67
C GLU A 169 -8.42 -9.37 -16.32
N TYR A 170 -8.70 -10.48 -15.66
CA TYR A 170 -7.95 -10.90 -14.47
C TYR A 170 -6.53 -11.30 -14.87
N THR A 171 -5.54 -10.70 -14.21
CA THR A 171 -4.12 -10.93 -14.54
C THR A 171 -3.39 -11.55 -13.34
N THR A 172 -2.07 -11.72 -13.45
CA THR A 172 -1.21 -12.08 -12.32
C THR A 172 -0.96 -10.92 -11.35
N THR A 173 -1.55 -9.74 -11.61
CA THR A 173 -1.46 -8.54 -10.76
C THR A 173 -2.83 -8.05 -10.33
N SER A 174 -2.96 -7.61 -9.08
CA SER A 174 -4.21 -7.07 -8.55
C SER A 174 -4.49 -5.68 -9.13
N LYS A 175 -5.76 -5.38 -9.39
CA LYS A 175 -6.20 -4.06 -9.88
C LYS A 175 -7.09 -3.37 -8.86
N THR A 176 -7.20 -2.05 -8.98
CA THR A 176 -8.05 -1.22 -8.13
C THR A 176 -8.91 -0.30 -8.99
N VAL A 177 -10.21 -0.26 -8.67
CA VAL A 177 -11.20 0.65 -9.23
C VAL A 177 -11.75 1.50 -8.08
N LEU A 178 -11.69 2.82 -8.23
CA LEU A 178 -12.11 3.78 -7.22
C LEU A 178 -13.24 4.65 -7.79
N PHE A 179 -14.42 4.57 -7.19
CA PHE A 179 -15.55 5.42 -7.51
C PHE A 179 -15.62 6.57 -6.49
N PHE A 180 -15.53 7.80 -6.99
CA PHE A 180 -15.58 9.01 -6.19
C PHE A 180 -17.00 9.52 -6.12
N TYR A 181 -17.50 9.69 -4.90
CA TYR A 181 -18.83 10.18 -4.61
C TYR A 181 -18.75 11.51 -3.85
N ARG A 182 -19.84 12.26 -3.93
CA ARG A 182 -20.10 13.45 -3.12
C ARG A 182 -21.52 13.39 -2.59
N ASN A 183 -21.74 13.93 -1.40
CA ASN A 183 -23.09 14.09 -0.86
C ASN A 183 -24.00 14.75 -1.91
N GLU A 184 -25.16 14.17 -2.17
CA GLU A 184 -26.02 14.59 -3.28
C GLU A 184 -26.44 16.07 -3.16
N ASN A 185 -26.63 16.55 -1.93
CA ASN A 185 -27.05 17.90 -1.61
C ASN A 185 -25.91 18.92 -1.69
N TRP A 186 -24.66 18.49 -1.86
CA TRP A 186 -23.50 19.38 -1.94
C TRP A 186 -23.26 19.75 -3.40
N GLN A 187 -23.47 21.03 -3.73
CA GLN A 187 -23.21 21.57 -5.07
C GLN A 187 -21.71 21.82 -5.26
N GLN A 188 -21.08 22.48 -4.30
CA GLN A 188 -19.67 22.86 -4.35
C GLN A 188 -19.01 22.64 -2.99
N THR A 189 -17.76 22.21 -3.00
CA THR A 189 -16.92 22.12 -1.80
C THR A 189 -15.61 22.84 -2.03
N ASP A 190 -15.09 23.45 -0.97
CA ASP A 190 -13.78 24.07 -0.90
C ASP A 190 -13.10 23.64 0.40
N LEU A 191 -11.91 23.03 0.29
CA LEU A 191 -11.12 22.54 1.43
C LEU A 191 -10.08 23.57 1.90
N SER A 192 -10.19 24.83 1.44
CA SER A 192 -9.36 25.92 1.93
C SER A 192 -9.59 26.13 3.44
N THR A 193 -8.48 26.32 4.16
CA THR A 193 -8.53 26.57 5.61
C THR A 193 -8.52 28.07 5.86
N GLY A 194 -9.30 28.52 6.85
CA GLY A 194 -9.34 29.92 7.25
C GLY A 194 -9.87 30.06 8.67
N PHE A 195 -10.22 31.28 9.05
CA PHE A 195 -10.88 31.57 10.31
C PHE A 195 -12.25 32.21 10.07
N ILE A 196 -13.14 31.97 11.01
CA ILE A 196 -14.49 32.49 11.02
C ILE A 196 -14.69 33.18 12.35
N GLN A 197 -15.05 34.46 12.30
CA GLN A 197 -15.50 35.19 13.47
C GLN A 197 -17.03 35.14 13.54
N ILE A 198 -17.54 34.77 14.71
CA ILE A 198 -18.96 34.67 15.01
C ILE A 198 -19.47 36.06 15.40
N ASN A 199 -20.44 36.64 14.67
CA ASN A 199 -20.99 37.97 14.99
C ASN A 199 -22.33 37.92 15.73
N HIS A 200 -22.99 36.76 15.74
CA HIS A 200 -24.24 36.53 16.43
C HIS A 200 -24.21 35.16 17.13
N GLU A 201 -25.07 34.94 18.12
CA GLU A 201 -25.24 33.61 18.70
C GLU A 201 -25.62 32.59 17.59
N THR A 202 -24.76 31.60 17.35
CA THR A 202 -24.87 30.67 16.21
C THR A 202 -24.98 29.23 16.69
N ALA A 203 -26.01 28.52 16.24
CA ALA A 203 -26.16 27.09 16.49
C ALA A 203 -25.18 26.27 15.62
N VAL A 204 -24.67 25.17 16.19
CA VAL A 204 -23.84 24.19 15.50
C VAL A 204 -24.72 23.01 15.10
N TYR A 205 -24.47 22.42 13.94
CA TYR A 205 -25.27 21.35 13.36
C TYR A 205 -24.41 20.14 12.98
N PRO A 206 -24.98 18.92 12.98
CA PRO A 206 -24.24 17.69 12.66
C PRO A 206 -23.83 17.60 11.18
N TYR A 207 -24.56 18.24 10.27
CA TYR A 207 -24.26 18.26 8.83
C TYR A 207 -24.90 19.48 8.15
N PRO A 208 -24.38 19.90 6.98
CA PRO A 208 -24.96 20.99 6.19
C PRO A 208 -26.42 20.74 5.80
N GLY A 209 -27.30 21.71 6.07
CA GLY A 209 -28.73 21.63 5.76
C GLY A 209 -29.57 20.95 6.84
N ALA A 210 -28.96 20.56 7.97
CA ALA A 210 -29.72 20.07 9.12
C ALA A 210 -30.61 21.17 9.69
N THR A 211 -31.85 20.83 10.03
CA THR A 211 -32.82 21.74 10.68
C THR A 211 -32.85 21.59 12.19
N THR A 212 -32.29 20.48 12.71
CA THR A 212 -32.21 20.16 14.14
C THR A 212 -30.78 19.87 14.55
N THR A 213 -30.48 20.03 15.84
CA THR A 213 -29.15 19.79 16.39
C THR A 213 -29.22 19.24 17.81
N ASN A 214 -28.28 18.38 18.16
CA ASN A 214 -28.04 17.88 19.52
C ASN A 214 -26.93 18.65 20.25
N TYR A 215 -26.30 19.63 19.59
CA TYR A 215 -25.32 20.51 20.23
C TYR A 215 -26.03 21.48 21.18
N LEU A 216 -25.78 21.32 22.48
CA LEU A 216 -26.46 22.08 23.54
C LEU A 216 -26.01 23.54 23.61
N THR A 217 -24.76 23.81 23.23
CA THR A 217 -24.16 25.14 23.35
C THR A 217 -24.09 25.80 21.97
N LYS A 218 -24.52 27.06 21.93
CA LYS A 218 -24.35 27.92 20.77
C LYS A 218 -23.07 28.73 20.88
N LEU A 219 -22.45 28.98 19.74
CA LEU A 219 -21.24 29.79 19.65
C LEU A 219 -21.58 31.25 19.93
N GLN A 220 -20.78 31.89 20.77
CA GLN A 220 -21.04 33.25 21.24
C GLN A 220 -20.43 34.30 20.29
N PRO A 221 -21.05 35.48 20.13
CA PRO A 221 -20.45 36.59 19.38
C PRO A 221 -19.02 36.92 19.85
N GLY A 222 -18.13 37.26 18.91
CA GLY A 222 -16.73 37.58 19.15
C GLY A 222 -15.80 36.36 19.18
N SER A 223 -16.33 35.14 19.27
CA SER A 223 -15.52 33.93 19.19
C SER A 223 -14.99 33.69 17.77
N THR A 224 -13.80 33.11 17.67
CA THR A 224 -13.14 32.80 16.39
C THR A 224 -12.85 31.31 16.29
N TYR A 225 -13.26 30.68 15.19
CA TYR A 225 -13.04 29.26 14.92
C TYR A 225 -12.22 29.08 13.65
N LYS A 226 -11.36 28.07 13.66
CA LYS A 226 -10.72 27.61 12.43
C LYS A 226 -11.74 26.82 11.62
N THR A 227 -11.82 27.10 10.33
CA THR A 227 -12.56 26.27 9.37
C THR A 227 -11.59 25.58 8.42
N TYR A 228 -11.99 24.41 7.94
CA TYR A 228 -11.20 23.57 7.05
C TYR A 228 -12.00 23.04 5.85
N MET A 229 -13.30 23.35 5.80
CA MET A 229 -14.15 22.99 4.67
C MET A 229 -15.34 23.93 4.59
N ARG A 230 -15.61 24.43 3.40
CA ARG A 230 -16.79 25.19 3.03
C ARG A 230 -17.60 24.37 2.04
N VAL A 231 -18.91 24.29 2.26
CA VAL A 231 -19.85 23.58 1.39
C VAL A 231 -20.93 24.55 0.96
N ARG A 232 -21.22 24.60 -0.34
CA ARG A 232 -22.43 25.22 -0.87
C ARG A 232 -23.43 24.13 -1.23
N LEU A 233 -24.62 24.20 -0.65
CA LEU A 233 -25.71 23.27 -0.93
C LEU A 233 -26.36 23.56 -2.28
N VAL A 234 -27.12 22.59 -2.78
CA VAL A 234 -28.00 22.76 -3.96
C VAL A 234 -29.08 23.83 -3.75
N THR A 235 -29.46 24.09 -2.49
CA THR A 235 -30.33 25.19 -2.08
C THR A 235 -29.63 26.55 -2.09
N HIS A 236 -28.34 26.59 -2.47
CA HIS A 236 -27.44 27.74 -2.45
C HIS A 236 -27.02 28.26 -1.07
N GLU A 237 -27.46 27.60 0.01
CA GLU A 237 -26.96 27.87 1.35
C GLU A 237 -25.49 27.46 1.49
N THR A 238 -24.70 28.31 2.14
CA THR A 238 -23.29 28.04 2.42
C THR A 238 -23.12 27.61 3.88
N TRP A 239 -22.28 26.61 4.10
CA TRP A 239 -21.98 26.04 5.40
C TRP A 239 -20.47 25.89 5.58
N TYR A 240 -20.01 26.02 6.82
CA TYR A 240 -18.60 25.89 7.18
C TYR A 240 -18.41 24.83 8.26
N ALA A 241 -17.42 23.96 8.06
CA ALA A 241 -17.00 22.99 9.06
C ALA A 241 -16.08 23.66 10.06
N ILE A 242 -16.34 23.47 11.35
CA ILE A 242 -15.53 23.99 12.47
C ILE A 242 -14.98 22.87 13.37
N GLY A 243 -15.36 21.63 13.11
CA GLY A 243 -14.94 20.42 13.80
C GLY A 243 -15.63 19.19 13.22
N ASP A 244 -15.24 18.00 13.66
CA ASP A 244 -15.83 16.75 13.19
C ASP A 244 -17.34 16.75 13.42
N ASP A 245 -18.11 16.60 12.34
CA ASP A 245 -19.56 16.73 12.33
C ASP A 245 -20.09 17.99 13.04
N GLN A 246 -19.37 19.10 12.92
CA GLN A 246 -19.76 20.40 13.45
C GLN A 246 -19.77 21.44 12.32
N TRP A 247 -20.98 21.86 11.98
CA TRP A 247 -21.25 22.75 10.87
C TRP A 247 -22.04 23.96 11.30
N ILE A 248 -21.70 25.11 10.74
CA ILE A 248 -22.42 26.36 10.95
C ILE A 248 -22.83 26.97 9.59
N PRO A 249 -24.03 27.55 9.49
CA PRO A 249 -24.44 28.25 8.28
C PRO A 249 -23.68 29.58 8.15
N GLU A 250 -23.47 30.06 6.92
CA GLU A 250 -22.78 31.32 6.63
C GLU A 250 -23.48 32.57 7.19
N THR A 251 -24.74 32.45 7.57
CA THR A 251 -25.53 33.57 8.07
C THR A 251 -24.88 34.20 9.30
N HIS A 252 -24.72 35.53 9.25
CA HIS A 252 -24.14 36.33 10.34
C HIS A 252 -22.68 36.01 10.68
N LEU A 253 -21.91 35.46 9.73
CA LEU A 253 -20.48 35.20 9.89
C LEU A 253 -19.63 36.27 9.19
N GLN A 254 -18.42 36.50 9.70
CA GLN A 254 -17.37 37.23 8.98
C GLN A 254 -16.19 36.29 8.71
N LEU A 255 -15.87 36.10 7.43
CA LEU A 255 -14.69 35.35 7.00
C LEU A 255 -13.43 36.21 7.14
N THR A 256 -12.34 35.58 7.57
CA THR A 256 -11.04 36.24 7.73
C THR A 256 -9.89 35.27 7.44
N THR A 257 -8.83 35.77 6.83
CA THR A 257 -7.62 35.01 6.50
C THR A 257 -6.68 34.82 7.70
N GLY A 258 -6.91 35.56 8.80
CA GLY A 258 -6.59 35.07 10.13
C GLY A 258 -5.19 35.28 10.71
N ASP A 259 -4.37 36.21 10.26
CA ASP A 259 -3.17 36.56 11.05
C ASP A 259 -3.49 37.49 12.23
N GLN A 260 -4.52 38.34 12.10
CA GLN A 260 -4.85 39.36 13.09
C GLN A 260 -5.73 38.84 14.25
N LEU A 261 -6.39 37.69 14.07
CA LEU A 261 -7.35 37.13 15.03
C LEU A 261 -6.82 35.92 15.80
N LEU A 262 -5.63 35.43 15.45
CA LEU A 262 -4.89 34.54 16.32
C LEU A 262 -4.59 35.30 17.61
N LEU A 263 -4.91 34.70 18.77
CA LEU A 263 -4.38 35.19 20.03
C LEU A 263 -2.86 35.31 19.84
N LYS A 264 -2.33 36.53 19.92
CA LYS A 264 -0.90 36.72 20.09
C LYS A 264 -0.59 36.08 21.43
N LEU A 265 -0.12 34.84 21.40
CA LEU A 265 0.40 34.20 22.59
C LEU A 265 1.41 35.19 23.15
N PRO A 266 1.30 35.56 24.44
CA PRO A 266 2.35 36.37 25.04
C PRO A 266 3.66 35.65 24.78
N ALA A 267 4.63 36.40 24.29
CA ALA A 267 5.98 35.90 24.11
C ALA A 267 6.37 35.08 25.36
N GLY A 268 6.90 33.88 25.17
CA GLY A 268 7.36 33.02 26.28
C GLY A 268 8.53 33.59 27.08
N TYR A 269 8.86 34.86 26.84
CA TYR A 269 9.94 35.64 27.41
C TYR A 269 9.46 37.07 27.65
N ARG A 270 10.05 37.76 28.62
CA ARG A 270 9.80 39.19 28.84
C ARG A 270 10.90 40.02 28.23
N VAL A 271 10.52 40.97 27.37
CA VAL A 271 11.45 41.93 26.78
C VAL A 271 12.00 42.86 27.86
N GLN A 272 13.33 42.98 27.92
CA GLN A 272 14.07 43.89 28.77
C GLN A 272 15.05 44.72 27.94
N ASN A 273 15.30 45.96 28.34
CA ASN A 273 16.32 46.83 27.74
C ASN A 273 16.23 46.97 26.21
N GLN A 274 14.99 46.95 25.67
CA GLN A 274 14.74 47.16 24.24
C GLN A 274 15.09 48.60 23.87
N ARG A 275 15.92 48.75 22.85
CA ARG A 275 16.32 50.06 22.34
C ARG A 275 16.65 49.99 20.85
N PRO A 276 16.39 51.06 20.11
CA PRO A 276 16.86 51.17 18.74
C PRO A 276 18.39 51.14 18.73
N VAL A 277 18.94 50.55 17.68
CA VAL A 277 20.37 50.52 17.39
C VAL A 277 20.55 50.96 15.95
N ARG A 278 21.68 51.59 15.63
CA ARG A 278 22.06 51.92 14.26
C ARG A 278 23.51 51.58 14.05
N GLN A 279 23.77 50.30 13.81
CA GLN A 279 25.11 49.81 13.56
C GLN A 279 25.09 48.63 12.59
N THR A 280 26.26 48.29 12.08
CA THR A 280 26.47 47.06 11.32
C THR A 280 27.10 46.01 12.21
N GLY A 281 26.77 44.74 12.01
CA GLY A 281 27.49 43.61 12.58
C GLY A 281 27.88 42.61 11.49
N ILE A 282 28.82 41.73 11.81
CA ILE A 282 29.15 40.58 10.96
C ILE A 282 28.59 39.31 11.57
N VAL A 283 27.88 38.52 10.77
CA VAL A 283 27.36 37.21 11.17
C VAL A 283 28.52 36.25 11.44
N SER A 284 28.71 35.91 12.70
CA SER A 284 29.71 34.95 13.18
C SER A 284 29.06 33.60 13.44
N PHE A 285 29.00 32.79 12.39
CA PHE A 285 28.55 31.40 12.46
C PHE A 285 29.65 30.42 12.00
N VAL A 286 29.29 29.22 11.54
CA VAL A 286 30.26 28.26 10.96
C VAL A 286 30.58 28.64 9.51
N PRO A 287 31.86 28.67 9.08
CA PRO A 287 32.23 28.98 7.70
C PRO A 287 31.48 28.12 6.67
N GLY A 288 30.93 28.77 5.64
CA GLY A 288 30.12 28.12 4.60
C GLY A 288 28.75 27.61 5.06
N LYS A 289 28.29 27.95 6.26
CA LYS A 289 26.96 27.62 6.79
C LYS A 289 26.12 28.87 7.02
N GLN A 290 24.83 28.64 7.23
CA GLN A 290 23.82 29.65 7.48
C GLN A 290 23.17 29.44 8.84
N VAL A 291 22.67 30.53 9.42
CA VAL A 291 21.88 30.54 10.65
C VAL A 291 20.52 31.16 10.38
N HIS A 292 19.48 30.60 10.99
CA HIS A 292 18.14 31.15 10.86
C HIS A 292 17.97 32.45 11.66
N THR A 293 17.20 33.36 11.10
CA THR A 293 16.65 34.52 11.79
C THR A 293 15.16 34.31 12.02
N TYR A 294 14.60 35.07 12.95
CA TYR A 294 13.24 34.84 13.45
C TYR A 294 12.38 36.09 13.32
N ILE A 295 11.06 35.91 13.17
CA ILE A 295 10.12 37.05 13.13
C ILE A 295 10.18 37.83 14.45
N GLU A 296 10.33 37.11 15.56
CA GLU A 296 10.55 37.59 16.92
C GLU A 296 11.47 36.61 17.64
N PRO A 297 12.15 37.01 18.74
CA PRO A 297 12.93 36.08 19.56
C PRO A 297 12.16 34.80 19.90
N TYR A 298 12.79 33.64 19.69
CA TYR A 298 12.21 32.30 19.88
C TYR A 298 10.97 31.97 19.01
N GLY A 299 10.64 32.82 18.05
CA GLY A 299 9.47 32.66 17.18
C GLY A 299 9.69 31.70 16.01
N ARG A 300 8.86 31.86 14.97
CA ARG A 300 9.06 31.15 13.69
C ARG A 300 10.24 31.76 12.93
N TYR A 301 10.90 30.92 12.13
CA TYR A 301 11.94 31.38 11.21
C TYR A 301 11.36 32.35 10.19
N LEU A 302 12.07 33.45 9.95
CA LEU A 302 11.76 34.42 8.91
C LEU A 302 12.67 34.22 7.69
N ALA A 303 13.97 34.17 7.93
CA ALA A 303 14.99 34.06 6.88
C ALA A 303 16.22 33.30 7.38
N THR A 304 17.29 33.36 6.59
CA THR A 304 18.61 32.80 6.87
C THR A 304 19.68 33.79 6.48
N VAL A 305 20.74 33.87 7.28
CA VAL A 305 21.94 34.67 7.01
C VAL A 305 23.19 33.78 7.04
N THR A 306 24.18 34.09 6.23
CA THR A 306 25.40 33.29 6.04
C THR A 306 26.53 33.79 6.94
N HIS A 307 27.41 32.89 7.38
CA HIS A 307 28.64 33.31 8.03
C HIS A 307 29.41 34.31 7.16
N GLY A 308 29.83 35.43 7.77
CA GLY A 308 30.54 36.51 7.10
C GLY A 308 29.64 37.62 6.54
N ASP A 309 28.32 37.43 6.53
CA ASP A 309 27.39 38.46 6.05
C ASP A 309 27.47 39.72 6.93
N GLN A 310 27.58 40.88 6.29
CA GLN A 310 27.43 42.17 6.95
C GLN A 310 25.95 42.54 7.01
N VAL A 311 25.44 42.78 8.22
CA VAL A 311 24.01 43.01 8.47
C VAL A 311 23.78 44.34 9.20
N ASN A 312 22.73 45.06 8.80
CA ASN A 312 22.31 46.29 9.47
C ASN A 312 21.43 45.94 10.67
N LEU A 313 21.81 46.42 11.86
CA LEU A 313 21.10 46.17 13.11
C LEU A 313 20.30 47.41 13.50
N ILE A 314 18.98 47.24 13.61
CA ILE A 314 18.03 48.34 13.84
C ILE A 314 17.48 48.37 15.27
N GLU A 315 17.54 47.24 15.97
CA GLU A 315 17.04 47.12 17.34
C GLU A 315 17.88 46.10 18.12
N ARG A 316 17.99 46.33 19.43
CA ARG A 316 18.52 45.36 20.40
C ARG A 316 17.52 45.20 21.54
N LEU A 317 17.35 43.97 21.99
CA LEU A 317 16.64 43.65 23.24
C LEU A 317 17.37 42.55 24.00
N ALA A 318 17.05 42.42 25.28
CA ALA A 318 17.38 41.24 26.09
C ALA A 318 16.09 40.56 26.53
N ASP A 319 16.13 39.26 26.77
CA ASP A 319 15.05 38.57 27.47
C ASP A 319 15.30 38.50 28.99
N ASP A 320 14.33 37.97 29.72
CA ASP A 320 14.38 37.73 31.17
C ASP A 320 15.34 36.62 31.59
N ASN A 321 15.92 35.87 30.64
CA ASN A 321 17.02 34.93 30.86
C ASN A 321 18.39 35.55 30.50
N GLY A 322 18.43 36.83 30.13
CA GLY A 322 19.64 37.55 29.76
C GLY A 322 20.15 37.30 28.33
N VAL A 323 19.40 36.57 27.49
CA VAL A 323 19.76 36.37 26.08
C VAL A 323 19.50 37.66 25.31
N VAL A 324 20.55 38.16 24.66
CA VAL A 324 20.50 39.38 23.86
C VAL A 324 20.21 39.04 22.40
N TRP A 325 19.25 39.76 21.83
CA TRP A 325 18.82 39.63 20.43
C TRP A 325 19.01 40.96 19.71
N TYR A 326 19.32 40.88 18.42
CA TYR A 326 19.36 42.02 17.51
C TYR A 326 18.40 41.81 16.35
N CYS A 327 17.64 42.85 16.01
CA CYS A 327 16.81 42.86 14.80
C CYS A 327 17.65 43.34 13.62
N LEU A 328 17.78 42.48 12.62
CA LEU A 328 18.42 42.75 11.35
C LEU A 328 17.40 43.39 10.42
N GLN A 329 17.79 44.49 9.77
CA GLN A 329 16.95 45.20 8.83
C GLN A 329 16.43 44.23 7.75
N ASP A 330 15.11 44.12 7.62
CA ASP A 330 14.40 43.27 6.66
C ASP A 330 14.70 41.75 6.76
N GLN A 331 15.41 41.31 7.80
CA GLN A 331 15.81 39.91 7.99
C GLN A 331 15.43 39.33 9.35
N GLY A 332 14.84 40.12 10.26
CA GLY A 332 14.33 39.63 11.54
C GLY A 332 15.40 39.48 12.63
N TYR A 333 15.07 38.80 13.71
CA TYR A 333 15.91 38.71 14.91
C TYR A 333 16.95 37.60 14.83
N LEU A 334 18.16 37.90 15.29
CA LEU A 334 19.27 36.95 15.47
C LEU A 334 19.83 37.06 16.90
N PRO A 335 20.16 35.94 17.56
CA PRO A 335 20.89 35.98 18.83
C PRO A 335 22.22 36.71 18.67
N GLY A 336 22.51 37.66 19.56
CA GLY A 336 23.72 38.48 19.46
C GLY A 336 25.03 37.68 19.57
N ARG A 337 25.00 36.46 20.12
CA ARG A 337 26.14 35.52 20.12
C ARG A 337 26.61 35.13 18.71
N TYR A 338 25.78 35.32 17.69
CA TYR A 338 26.13 35.10 16.28
C TYR A 338 26.50 36.39 15.56
N LEU A 339 26.76 37.48 16.28
CA LEU A 339 27.18 38.75 15.73
C LEU A 339 28.53 39.16 16.33
N THR A 340 29.38 39.70 15.47
CA THR A 340 30.69 40.27 15.83
C THR A 340 30.78 41.69 15.28
N GLN A 341 31.85 42.40 15.66
CA GLN A 341 32.05 43.82 15.31
C GLN A 341 30.92 44.73 15.80
N LEU A 342 30.42 44.45 17.00
CA LEU A 342 29.42 45.27 17.67
C LEU A 342 30.08 46.37 18.50
N ASP A 343 29.38 47.49 18.63
CA ASP A 343 29.68 48.59 19.55
C ASP A 343 28.48 48.83 20.49
N PRO A 344 28.63 48.57 21.81
CA PRO A 344 29.77 47.90 22.43
C PRO A 344 29.86 46.43 21.98
N PRO A 345 31.04 45.80 22.09
CA PRO A 345 31.21 44.39 21.74
C PRO A 345 30.27 43.50 22.56
N PHE A 346 29.82 42.40 21.96
CA PHE A 346 29.00 41.42 22.65
C PHE A 346 29.81 40.82 23.81
N ALA A 347 29.25 40.90 25.03
CA ALA A 347 29.88 40.39 26.25
C ALA A 347 29.60 38.90 26.46
#